data_AF-A0A231HGE8-F1
#
_entry.id   AF-A0A231HGE8-F1
#
_cell.length_a   1.000
_cell.length_b   1.000
_cell.length_c   1.000
_cell.angle_alpha   90.00
_cell.angle_beta   90.00
_cell.angle_gamma   90.00
#
_symmetry.space_group_name_H-M   'P 1'
#
loop_
_entity.id
_entity.type
_entity.pdbx_description
1 polymer ?
#
loop_
_entity_poly.entity_id
_entity_poly.type
_entity_poly.pdbx_seq_one_letter_code
_entity_poly.pdbx_strand_id
1 'polypeptide(L)'
;MRASLNSGHFSLMPRLVVDPQWLQQLPAYFSADGRVVRAVLRLLDHAWRGTPAGTVHVPNLQSLAELCGLPLEVLNHELKELQAGWRIGKAGTWVFEPMQQLAQSLLQSHKESLEYLANELLIQAQSPDLFGPTSGDTQQAVTALQNKATPVTARSTKAVRRLLPDLFELTASMRAEIEQHGLAPTRYAEIKQRFVDFARSRAERSADWDATFRNWLRNAIQWRTIDVHNAEPGGSTRYQFATAGAARSARARDDSYYALQRAKEVVQAHAAG
;
A
#
# COMPACT_ATOMS: atom_id res chain seq x y z
N MET A 1 -21.56 16.68 17.70
CA MET A 1 -21.18 15.51 18.51
C MET A 1 -19.67 15.51 18.64
N ARG A 2 -19.10 15.51 19.85
CA ARG A 2 -17.67 15.28 20.06
C ARG A 2 -17.50 13.78 20.29
N ALA A 3 -16.73 13.08 19.45
CA ALA A 3 -16.40 11.69 19.71
C ALA A 3 -15.43 11.67 20.91
N SER A 4 -15.90 11.29 22.10
CA SER A 4 -14.97 11.04 23.20
C SER A 4 -14.34 9.67 22.95
N LEU A 5 -13.05 9.65 22.65
CA LEU A 5 -12.27 8.43 22.45
C LEU A 5 -12.09 7.73 23.79
N ASN A 6 -13.14 7.07 24.28
CA ASN A 6 -13.10 6.46 25.62
C ASN A 6 -12.23 5.20 25.68
N SER A 7 -11.72 4.68 24.55
CA SER A 7 -10.85 3.51 24.55
C SER A 7 -10.01 3.37 23.27
N GLY A 8 -8.84 4.00 23.24
CA GLY A 8 -7.69 3.50 22.47
C GLY A 8 -7.94 3.13 21.01
N HIS A 9 -8.59 4.01 20.22
CA HIS A 9 -8.75 3.81 18.78
C HIS A 9 -7.45 4.10 18.02
N PHE A 10 -6.38 3.37 18.36
CA PHE A 10 -5.13 3.34 17.61
C PHE A 10 -5.30 2.67 16.24
N SER A 11 -6.45 2.03 15.99
CA SER A 11 -6.87 1.50 14.69
C SER A 11 -6.90 2.57 13.58
N LEU A 12 -7.00 3.85 13.93
CA LEU A 12 -6.93 4.99 13.02
C LEU A 12 -5.49 5.41 12.67
N MET A 13 -4.48 4.93 13.41
CA MET A 13 -3.09 5.22 13.09
C MET A 13 -2.64 4.39 11.89
N PRO A 14 -2.03 5.00 10.85
CA PRO A 14 -1.74 4.33 9.59
C PRO A 14 -0.60 3.30 9.70
N ARG A 15 0.18 3.31 10.79
CA ARG A 15 1.31 2.42 10.97
C ARG A 15 1.34 1.82 12.38
N LEU A 16 1.48 0.51 12.41
CA LEU A 16 1.88 -0.25 13.58
C LEU A 16 3.33 0.13 13.94
N VAL A 17 3.52 0.79 15.08
CA VAL A 17 4.86 0.93 15.66
C VAL A 17 5.12 -0.34 16.46
N VAL A 18 5.67 -1.36 15.81
CA VAL A 18 6.18 -2.53 16.54
C VAL A 18 7.50 -2.14 17.16
N ASP A 19 7.56 -2.13 18.48
CA ASP A 19 8.85 -2.01 19.18
C ASP A 19 9.68 -3.27 18.91
N PRO A 20 10.91 -3.15 18.38
CA PRO A 20 11.80 -4.29 18.19
C PRO A 20 12.03 -5.11 19.48
N GLN A 21 11.95 -4.48 20.66
CA GLN A 21 12.11 -5.17 21.94
C GLN A 21 10.98 -6.18 22.19
N TRP A 22 9.76 -5.89 21.72
CA TRP A 22 8.64 -6.84 21.83
C TRP A 22 8.91 -8.12 21.05
N LEU A 23 9.46 -7.98 19.83
CA LEU A 23 9.79 -9.12 18.98
C LEU A 23 10.90 -9.98 19.58
N GLN A 24 11.89 -9.36 20.23
CA GLN A 24 12.99 -10.06 20.90
C GLN A 24 12.54 -10.90 22.11
N GLN A 25 11.37 -10.62 22.67
CA GLN A 25 10.83 -11.35 23.82
C GLN A 25 9.90 -12.50 23.43
N LEU A 26 9.52 -12.60 22.15
CA LEU A 26 8.57 -13.58 21.65
C LEU A 26 9.30 -14.80 21.06
N PRO A 27 9.21 -16.00 21.67
CA PRO A 27 9.87 -17.20 21.15
C PRO A 27 9.50 -17.52 19.70
N ALA A 28 8.22 -17.37 19.35
CA ALA A 28 7.72 -17.62 18.01
C ALA A 28 8.33 -16.70 16.92
N TYR A 29 8.93 -15.56 17.30
CA TYR A 29 9.69 -14.72 16.35
C TYR A 29 11.03 -15.33 15.93
N PHE A 30 11.59 -16.21 16.76
CA PHE A 30 12.83 -16.96 16.50
C PHE A 30 12.57 -18.37 15.96
N SER A 31 11.31 -18.73 15.69
CA SER A 31 10.97 -20.02 15.12
C SER A 31 11.66 -20.22 13.77
N ALA A 32 12.11 -21.45 13.50
CA ALA A 32 12.73 -21.80 12.22
C ALA A 32 11.73 -21.73 11.06
N ASP A 33 10.42 -21.83 11.33
CA ASP A 33 9.39 -21.71 10.32
C ASP A 33 8.98 -20.25 10.11
N GLY A 34 9.32 -19.70 8.95
CA GLY A 34 8.94 -18.33 8.57
C GLY A 34 7.43 -18.08 8.51
N ARG A 35 6.58 -19.13 8.47
CA ARG A 35 5.12 -18.99 8.60
C ARG A 35 4.72 -18.58 10.02
N VAL A 36 5.36 -19.15 11.04
CA VAL A 36 5.12 -18.83 12.45
C VAL A 36 5.55 -17.40 12.74
N VAL A 37 6.71 -16.98 12.23
CA VAL A 37 7.18 -15.59 12.35
C VAL A 37 6.16 -14.60 11.77
N ARG A 38 5.61 -14.89 10.57
CA ARG A 38 4.55 -14.07 9.97
C ARG A 38 3.25 -14.07 10.79
N ALA A 39 2.89 -15.20 11.38
CA ALA A 39 1.71 -15.31 12.25
C ALA A 39 1.83 -14.41 13.48
N VAL A 40 3.00 -14.36 14.13
CA VAL A 40 3.27 -13.45 15.25
C VAL A 40 3.07 -11.98 14.84
N LEU A 41 3.63 -11.58 13.70
CA LEU A 41 3.51 -10.20 13.21
C LEU A 41 2.04 -9.84 12.90
N ARG A 42 1.26 -10.79 12.36
CA ARG A 42 -0.19 -10.60 12.15
C ARG A 42 -0.95 -10.49 13.47
N LEU A 43 -0.64 -11.33 14.46
CA LEU A 43 -1.25 -11.25 15.78
C LEU A 43 -0.97 -9.89 16.44
N LEU A 44 0.25 -9.38 16.34
CA LEU A 44 0.59 -8.05 16.86
C LEU A 44 -0.16 -6.93 16.12
N ASP A 45 -0.31 -7.00 14.79
CA ASP A 45 -1.12 -6.04 14.04
C ASP A 45 -2.60 -6.09 14.45
N HIS A 46 -3.15 -7.30 14.61
CA HIS A 46 -4.52 -7.48 15.11
C HIS A 46 -4.68 -6.96 16.54
N ALA A 47 -3.71 -7.19 17.43
CA ALA A 47 -3.74 -6.70 18.80
C ALA A 47 -3.73 -5.18 18.87
N TRP A 48 -2.92 -4.53 18.04
CA TRP A 48 -2.85 -3.08 17.97
C TRP A 48 -4.17 -2.45 17.54
N ARG A 49 -4.89 -3.12 16.64
CA ARG A 49 -6.20 -2.69 16.14
C ARG A 49 -7.34 -3.08 17.07
N GLY A 50 -7.09 -3.94 18.05
CA GLY A 50 -8.09 -4.38 19.02
C GLY A 50 -8.61 -3.24 19.89
N THR A 51 -9.79 -3.44 20.47
CA THR A 51 -10.41 -2.52 21.43
C THR A 51 -10.66 -3.25 22.75
N PRO A 52 -9.80 -3.07 23.76
CA PRO A 52 -8.68 -2.12 23.84
C PRO A 52 -7.42 -2.56 23.06
N ALA A 53 -6.55 -1.60 22.70
CA ALA A 53 -5.29 -1.92 22.01
C ALA A 53 -4.40 -2.85 22.85
N GLY A 54 -3.71 -3.76 22.17
CA GLY A 54 -3.00 -4.88 22.79
C GLY A 54 -3.88 -6.11 23.05
N THR A 55 -5.11 -6.18 22.51
CA THR A 55 -5.99 -7.33 22.71
C THR A 55 -6.45 -7.97 21.41
N VAL A 56 -6.53 -9.30 21.41
CA VAL A 56 -7.06 -10.10 20.30
C VAL A 56 -8.13 -11.03 20.85
N HIS A 57 -9.31 -11.03 20.24
CA HIS A 57 -10.37 -11.97 20.63
C HIS A 57 -10.27 -13.25 19.80
N VAL A 58 -10.06 -14.38 20.47
CA VAL A 58 -9.82 -15.69 19.85
C VAL A 58 -10.79 -16.71 20.44
N PRO A 59 -12.04 -16.79 19.93
CA PRO A 59 -13.07 -17.63 20.52
C PRO A 59 -12.81 -19.13 20.34
N ASN A 60 -12.09 -19.51 19.30
CA ASN A 60 -11.70 -20.89 19.02
C ASN A 60 -10.36 -20.94 18.25
N LEU A 61 -9.77 -22.13 18.15
CA LEU A 61 -8.49 -22.34 17.45
C LEU A 61 -8.59 -22.08 15.94
N GLN A 62 -9.77 -22.20 15.35
CA GLN A 62 -9.97 -21.96 13.92
C GLN A 62 -9.89 -20.47 13.59
N SER A 63 -10.50 -19.61 14.42
CA SER A 63 -10.34 -18.16 14.33
C SER A 63 -8.88 -17.75 14.53
N LEU A 64 -8.14 -18.41 15.42
CA LEU A 64 -6.70 -18.17 15.56
C LEU A 64 -5.93 -18.52 14.29
N ALA A 65 -6.25 -19.67 13.68
CA ALA A 65 -5.62 -20.14 12.43
C ALA A 65 -5.88 -19.16 11.28
N GLU A 66 -7.11 -18.67 11.15
CA GLU A 66 -7.51 -17.66 10.16
C GLU A 66 -6.78 -16.33 10.37
N LEU A 67 -6.76 -15.81 11.60
CA LEU A 67 -6.04 -14.57 11.95
C LEU A 67 -4.54 -14.68 11.66
N CYS A 68 -3.93 -15.82 12.01
CA CYS A 68 -2.52 -16.09 11.77
C CYS A 68 -2.21 -16.40 10.30
N GLY A 69 -3.20 -16.84 9.52
CA GLY A 69 -3.01 -17.42 8.19
C GLY A 69 -2.18 -18.71 8.20
N LEU A 70 -2.35 -19.53 9.24
CA LEU A 70 -1.66 -20.81 9.40
C LEU A 70 -2.65 -21.98 9.18
N PRO A 71 -2.21 -23.09 8.57
CA PRO A 71 -2.98 -24.34 8.63
C PRO A 71 -3.15 -24.80 10.08
N LEU A 72 -4.31 -25.39 10.37
CA LEU A 72 -4.67 -25.80 11.74
C LEU A 72 -3.70 -26.82 12.35
N GLU A 73 -3.12 -27.68 11.53
CA GLU A 73 -2.11 -28.66 11.93
C GLU A 73 -0.82 -27.99 12.45
N VAL A 74 -0.31 -27.01 11.68
CA VAL A 74 0.89 -26.24 12.05
C VAL A 74 0.62 -25.41 13.28
N LEU A 75 -0.56 -24.79 13.36
CA LEU A 75 -0.97 -24.02 14.53
C LEU A 75 -0.98 -24.87 15.79
N ASN A 76 -1.53 -26.08 15.75
CA ASN A 76 -1.58 -26.97 16.92
C ASN A 76 -0.18 -27.37 17.42
N HIS A 77 0.77 -27.56 16.50
CA HIS A 77 2.16 -27.85 16.86
C HIS A 77 2.85 -26.65 17.52
N GLU A 78 2.66 -25.46 16.95
CA GLU A 78 3.36 -24.22 17.34
C GLU A 78 2.58 -23.35 18.34
N LEU A 79 1.44 -23.85 18.83
CA LEU A 79 0.51 -23.06 19.65
C LEU A 79 1.18 -22.54 20.93
N LYS A 80 2.03 -23.35 21.55
CA LYS A 80 2.73 -22.97 22.78
C LYS A 80 3.71 -21.82 22.57
N GLU A 81 4.39 -21.80 21.42
CA GLU A 81 5.31 -20.71 21.08
C GLU A 81 4.54 -19.42 20.76
N LEU A 82 3.43 -19.53 20.05
CA LEU A 82 2.57 -18.39 19.72
C LEU A 82 1.89 -17.78 20.94
N GLN A 83 1.53 -18.61 21.92
CA GLN A 83 0.95 -18.17 23.21
C GLN A 83 2.00 -17.54 24.13
N ALA A 84 3.28 -17.85 23.95
CA ALA A 84 4.33 -17.30 24.80
C ALA A 84 4.41 -15.77 24.64
N GLY A 85 4.37 -15.06 25.77
CA GLY A 85 4.31 -13.60 25.80
C GLY A 85 2.88 -13.00 25.79
N TRP A 86 1.84 -13.83 25.64
CA TRP A 86 0.45 -13.41 25.72
C TRP A 86 -0.19 -13.86 27.03
N ARG A 87 -0.97 -12.96 27.65
CA ARG A 87 -1.81 -13.30 28.79
C ARG A 87 -3.20 -13.67 28.28
N ILE A 88 -3.59 -14.92 28.52
CA ILE A 88 -4.92 -15.42 28.11
C ILE A 88 -5.93 -15.04 29.19
N GLY A 89 -6.85 -14.15 28.83
CA GLY A 89 -7.97 -13.71 29.65
C GLY A 89 -9.20 -14.61 29.52
N LYS A 90 -10.31 -14.15 30.10
CA LYS A 90 -11.61 -14.84 30.01
C LYS A 90 -12.12 -14.80 28.56
N ALA A 91 -12.90 -15.82 28.19
CA ALA A 91 -13.55 -15.93 26.88
C ALA A 91 -12.61 -15.90 25.66
N GLY A 92 -11.37 -16.38 25.81
CA GLY A 92 -10.43 -16.49 24.68
C GLY A 92 -9.80 -15.16 24.26
N THR A 93 -9.84 -14.14 25.11
CA THR A 93 -9.16 -12.86 24.84
C THR A 93 -7.68 -12.96 25.16
N TRP A 94 -6.82 -12.73 24.19
CA TRP A 94 -5.36 -12.71 24.36
C TRP A 94 -4.91 -11.27 24.53
N VAL A 95 -4.11 -11.03 25.56
CA VAL A 95 -3.63 -9.69 25.92
C VAL A 95 -2.12 -9.65 25.81
N PHE A 96 -1.60 -8.74 24.99
CA PHE A 96 -0.18 -8.43 24.89
C PHE A 96 0.12 -7.20 25.74
N GLU A 97 0.53 -7.44 26.99
CA GLU A 97 0.67 -6.42 28.03
C GLU A 97 1.59 -5.24 27.63
N PRO A 98 2.77 -5.45 26.98
CA PRO A 98 3.65 -4.34 26.60
C PRO A 98 2.98 -3.32 25.67
N MET A 99 2.17 -3.81 24.72
CA MET A 99 1.44 -2.95 23.80
C MET A 99 0.28 -2.23 24.50
N GLN A 100 -0.40 -2.90 25.44
CA GLN A 100 -1.44 -2.27 26.24
C GLN A 100 -0.88 -1.13 27.11
N GLN A 101 0.30 -1.33 27.72
CA GLN A 101 0.99 -0.31 28.51
C GLN A 101 1.42 0.89 27.65
N LEU A 102 1.98 0.65 26.46
CA LEU A 102 2.33 1.72 25.53
C LEU A 102 1.08 2.50 25.09
N ALA A 103 0.00 1.79 24.73
CA ALA A 103 -1.26 2.41 24.33
C ALA A 103 -1.84 3.28 25.45
N GLN A 104 -1.79 2.82 26.71
CA GLN A 104 -2.22 3.60 27.87
C GLN A 104 -1.34 4.83 28.10
N SER A 105 -0.02 4.67 28.00
CA SER A 105 0.93 5.79 28.14
C SER A 105 0.70 6.86 27.08
N LEU A 106 0.55 6.46 25.81
CA LEU A 106 0.25 7.38 24.70
C LEU A 106 -1.10 8.07 24.87
N LEU A 107 -2.11 7.34 25.35
CA LEU A 107 -3.43 7.92 25.61
C LEU A 107 -3.39 8.92 26.76
N GLN A 108 -2.55 8.70 27.78
CA GLN A 108 -2.36 9.65 28.88
C GLN A 108 -1.58 10.90 28.45
N SER A 109 -0.49 10.73 27.68
CA SER A 109 0.39 11.84 27.31
C SER A 109 -0.13 12.68 26.13
N HIS A 110 -0.89 12.08 25.22
CA HIS A 110 -1.31 12.72 23.96
C HIS A 110 -2.82 12.69 23.75
N LYS A 111 -3.61 12.58 24.84
CA LYS A 111 -5.08 12.51 24.77
C LYS A 111 -5.67 13.57 23.85
N GLU A 112 -5.34 14.83 24.09
CA GLU A 112 -5.90 15.97 23.36
C GLU A 112 -5.52 15.95 21.87
N SER A 113 -4.28 15.60 21.56
CA SER A 113 -3.81 15.49 20.17
C SER A 113 -4.47 14.34 19.42
N LEU A 114 -4.67 13.20 20.09
CA LEU A 114 -5.36 12.04 19.53
C LEU A 114 -6.86 12.32 19.32
N GLU A 115 -7.51 13.00 20.26
CA GLU A 115 -8.89 13.46 20.11
C GLU A 115 -9.03 14.46 18.96
N TYR A 116 -8.10 15.42 18.83
CA TYR A 116 -8.08 16.35 17.71
C TYR A 116 -7.93 15.62 16.37
N LEU A 117 -6.97 14.70 16.26
CA LEU A 117 -6.74 13.94 15.03
C LEU A 117 -7.93 13.04 14.67
N ALA A 118 -8.55 12.38 15.64
CA ALA A 118 -9.75 11.59 15.39
C ALA A 118 -10.93 12.46 14.96
N ASN A 119 -11.11 13.64 15.54
CA ASN A 119 -12.13 14.58 15.10
C ASN A 119 -11.87 15.09 13.66
N GLU A 120 -10.62 15.39 13.31
CA GLU A 120 -10.23 15.74 11.93
C GLU A 120 -10.55 14.61 10.94
N LEU A 121 -10.16 13.37 11.26
CA LEU A 121 -10.48 12.20 10.41
C LEU A 121 -11.99 11.97 10.29
N LEU A 122 -12.74 12.21 11.38
CA LEU A 122 -14.19 12.10 11.39
C LEU A 122 -14.85 13.17 10.51
N ILE A 123 -14.37 14.41 10.57
CA ILE A 123 -14.81 15.51 9.70
C ILE A 123 -14.51 15.18 8.23
N GLN A 124 -13.32 14.64 7.94
CA GLN A 124 -12.96 14.19 6.58
C GLN A 124 -13.85 13.04 6.10
N ALA A 125 -14.13 12.06 6.96
CA ALA A 125 -15.00 10.93 6.64
C ALA A 125 -16.47 11.34 6.43
N GLN A 126 -16.95 12.37 7.16
CA GLN A 126 -18.29 12.94 7.02
C GLN A 126 -18.41 13.96 5.90
N SER A 127 -17.29 14.44 5.35
CA SER A 127 -17.24 15.37 4.21
C SER A 127 -16.70 14.68 2.93
N PRO A 128 -17.34 13.60 2.45
CA PRO A 128 -16.89 12.90 1.25
C PRO A 128 -16.94 13.78 -0.01
N ASP A 129 -17.71 14.88 -0.03
CA ASP A 129 -17.71 15.82 -1.16
C ASP A 129 -16.45 16.70 -1.24
N LEU A 130 -15.73 16.88 -0.11
CA LEU A 130 -14.49 17.65 -0.05
C LEU A 130 -13.23 16.78 -0.23
N PHE A 131 -13.29 15.50 0.14
CA PHE A 131 -12.12 14.61 0.15
C PHE A 131 -12.36 13.18 -0.39
N GLY A 132 -13.60 12.85 -0.79
CA GLY A 132 -13.87 11.68 -1.63
C GLY A 132 -13.57 12.00 -3.10
N PRO A 133 -13.54 10.99 -4.00
CA PRO A 133 -13.57 11.26 -5.43
C PRO A 133 -14.86 12.05 -5.69
N THR A 134 -14.71 13.32 -6.04
CA THR A 134 -15.81 14.29 -6.20
C THR A 134 -17.00 13.64 -6.91
N SER A 135 -18.22 13.89 -6.44
CA SER A 135 -19.49 13.34 -6.95
C SER A 135 -19.73 13.45 -8.47
N GLY A 136 -18.86 14.15 -9.21
CA GLY A 136 -18.74 14.06 -10.67
C GLY A 136 -18.16 12.73 -11.21
N ASP A 137 -17.44 11.96 -10.41
CA ASP A 137 -16.78 10.70 -10.81
C ASP A 137 -17.73 9.49 -10.76
N THR A 138 -18.72 9.50 -9.85
CA THR A 138 -19.70 8.40 -9.69
C THR A 138 -20.95 8.61 -10.54
N GLN A 139 -21.42 9.85 -10.74
CA GLN A 139 -22.58 10.09 -11.63
C GLN A 139 -22.24 9.99 -13.13
N GLN A 140 -20.97 10.17 -13.54
CA GLN A 140 -20.53 9.89 -14.91
C GLN A 140 -20.48 8.39 -15.25
N ALA A 141 -20.48 7.50 -14.26
CA ALA A 141 -20.47 6.05 -14.46
C ALA A 141 -21.85 5.48 -14.81
N VAL A 142 -22.93 6.15 -14.42
CA VAL A 142 -24.30 5.60 -14.57
C VAL A 142 -25.06 6.26 -15.72
N THR A 143 -24.84 7.56 -15.98
CA THR A 143 -25.59 8.30 -17.01
C THR A 143 -25.03 8.14 -18.43
N ALA A 144 -23.83 7.56 -18.60
CA ALA A 144 -23.17 7.34 -19.89
C ALA A 144 -23.69 6.11 -20.67
N LEU A 145 -24.67 5.37 -20.13
CA LEU A 145 -25.21 4.15 -20.73
C LEU A 145 -26.43 4.36 -21.63
N GLN A 146 -27.11 5.52 -21.61
CA GLN A 146 -28.49 5.58 -22.14
C GLN A 146 -28.85 6.65 -23.16
N ASN A 147 -28.03 7.68 -23.42
CA ASN A 147 -28.49 8.75 -24.30
C ASN A 147 -27.53 9.11 -25.45
N LYS A 148 -28.00 8.71 -26.64
CA LYS A 148 -28.01 9.46 -27.90
C LYS A 148 -26.78 9.43 -28.80
N ALA A 149 -26.93 8.55 -29.80
CA ALA A 149 -26.57 8.76 -31.19
C ALA A 149 -26.69 10.22 -31.69
N THR A 150 -25.56 10.73 -32.23
CA THR A 150 -25.33 11.73 -33.32
C THR A 150 -26.04 13.11 -33.30
N PRO A 151 -25.53 14.18 -33.97
CA PRO A 151 -24.30 14.35 -34.79
C PRO A 151 -23.37 15.56 -34.44
N VAL A 152 -22.09 15.44 -34.82
CA VAL A 152 -21.10 16.46 -35.32
C VAL A 152 -21.09 17.86 -34.66
N THR A 153 -20.10 18.24 -33.83
CA THR A 153 -18.81 18.87 -34.23
C THR A 153 -17.96 19.18 -32.97
N ALA A 154 -16.63 19.18 -33.15
CA ALA A 154 -15.56 19.71 -32.28
C ALA A 154 -14.94 18.78 -31.18
N ARG A 155 -13.68 18.35 -31.48
CA ARG A 155 -12.60 17.84 -30.60
C ARG A 155 -12.90 16.62 -29.69
N SER A 156 -12.60 15.42 -30.20
CA SER A 156 -12.43 14.18 -29.42
C SER A 156 -10.98 14.09 -28.86
N THR A 157 -10.59 13.30 -27.84
CA THR A 157 -11.11 12.03 -27.31
C THR A 157 -10.46 11.74 -25.95
N LYS A 158 -11.20 11.23 -24.95
CA LYS A 158 -10.64 10.58 -23.75
C LYS A 158 -9.69 9.46 -24.19
N ALA A 159 -8.39 9.57 -23.92
CA ALA A 159 -7.39 8.62 -24.37
C ALA A 159 -7.45 7.33 -23.51
N VAL A 160 -7.77 6.19 -24.15
CA VAL A 160 -7.85 4.87 -23.52
C VAL A 160 -6.45 4.39 -23.15
N ARG A 161 -6.19 4.09 -21.87
CA ARG A 161 -4.92 3.49 -21.42
C ARG A 161 -4.86 2.02 -21.85
N ARG A 162 -3.80 1.64 -22.58
CA ARG A 162 -3.60 0.29 -23.12
C ARG A 162 -2.27 -0.27 -22.62
N LEU A 163 -2.14 -1.60 -22.65
CA LEU A 163 -0.84 -2.28 -22.47
C LEU A 163 0.08 -1.97 -23.65
N LEU A 164 1.38 -2.20 -23.47
CA LEU A 164 2.35 -2.03 -24.54
C LEU A 164 2.05 -3.05 -25.66
N PRO A 165 1.93 -2.63 -26.94
CA PRO A 165 1.71 -3.55 -28.05
C PRO A 165 2.81 -4.62 -28.15
N ASP A 166 2.46 -5.83 -28.60
CA ASP A 166 3.42 -6.95 -28.69
C ASP A 166 4.55 -6.70 -29.69
N LEU A 167 4.27 -5.94 -30.75
CA LEU A 167 5.22 -5.52 -31.78
C LEU A 167 5.51 -4.02 -31.68
N PHE A 168 5.90 -3.57 -30.47
CA PHE A 168 6.24 -2.17 -30.25
C PHE A 168 7.46 -1.76 -31.08
N GLU A 169 7.38 -0.61 -31.74
CA GLU A 169 8.46 0.01 -32.50
C GLU A 169 8.68 1.46 -32.04
N LEU A 170 9.94 1.92 -32.10
CA LEU A 170 10.27 3.31 -31.77
C LEU A 170 9.73 4.25 -32.86
N THR A 171 8.82 5.13 -32.46
CA THR A 171 8.30 6.23 -33.29
C THR A 171 9.39 7.26 -33.60
N ALA A 172 9.17 8.11 -34.60
CA ALA A 172 10.14 9.14 -34.99
C ALA A 172 10.41 10.14 -33.85
N SER A 173 9.38 10.48 -33.07
CA SER A 173 9.48 11.33 -31.87
C SER A 173 10.39 10.73 -30.80
N MET A 174 10.26 9.43 -30.53
CA MET A 174 11.12 8.74 -29.56
C MET A 174 12.58 8.72 -30.00
N ARG A 175 12.85 8.50 -31.30
CA ARG A 175 14.22 8.53 -31.85
C ARG A 175 14.85 9.91 -31.70
N ALA A 176 14.09 10.96 -32.01
CA ALA A 176 14.55 12.34 -31.83
C ALA A 176 14.89 12.63 -30.36
N GLU A 177 14.13 12.13 -29.39
CA GLU A 177 14.45 12.29 -27.96
C GLU A 177 15.76 11.57 -27.58
N ILE A 178 16.00 10.37 -28.13
CA ILE A 178 17.25 9.63 -27.89
C ILE A 178 18.45 10.43 -28.42
N GLU A 179 18.32 11.03 -29.61
CA GLU A 179 19.36 11.87 -30.23
C GLU A 179 19.60 13.16 -29.43
N GLN A 180 18.54 13.79 -28.93
CA GLN A 180 18.65 14.98 -28.06
C GLN A 180 19.45 14.69 -26.79
N HIS A 181 19.42 13.46 -26.30
CA HIS A 181 20.21 13.01 -25.16
C HIS A 181 21.63 12.53 -25.54
N GLY A 182 22.05 12.71 -26.80
CA GLY A 182 23.41 12.41 -27.27
C GLY A 182 23.71 10.92 -27.47
N LEU A 183 22.68 10.07 -27.54
CA LEU A 183 22.84 8.63 -27.71
C LEU A 183 22.87 8.24 -29.20
N ALA A 184 23.86 7.43 -29.59
CA ALA A 184 24.05 7.06 -30.99
C ALA A 184 22.92 6.15 -31.53
N PRO A 185 22.57 6.24 -32.83
CA PRO A 185 21.54 5.41 -33.47
C PRO A 185 21.78 3.90 -33.34
N THR A 186 23.03 3.48 -33.23
CA THR A 186 23.42 2.07 -33.01
C THR A 186 22.83 1.48 -31.73
N ARG A 187 22.45 2.33 -30.75
CA ARG A 187 21.87 1.90 -29.47
C ARG A 187 20.36 1.83 -29.44
N TYR A 188 19.66 2.16 -30.52
CA TYR A 188 18.19 2.21 -30.54
C TYR A 188 17.56 0.85 -30.21
N ALA A 189 18.14 -0.24 -30.74
CA ALA A 189 17.66 -1.59 -30.45
C ALA A 189 17.80 -1.94 -28.95
N GLU A 190 18.94 -1.59 -28.34
CA GLU A 190 19.20 -1.80 -26.91
C GLU A 190 18.22 -1.02 -26.03
N ILE A 191 18.02 0.26 -26.33
CA ILE A 191 17.13 1.16 -25.58
C ILE A 191 15.67 0.71 -25.70
N LYS A 192 15.25 0.32 -26.91
CA LYS A 192 13.93 -0.26 -27.18
C LYS A 192 13.70 -1.49 -26.31
N GLN A 193 14.63 -2.44 -26.29
CA GLN A 193 14.49 -3.68 -25.54
C GLN A 193 14.36 -3.40 -24.03
N ARG A 194 15.21 -2.53 -23.47
CA ARG A 194 15.16 -2.15 -22.05
C ARG A 194 13.83 -1.47 -21.67
N PHE A 195 13.27 -0.67 -22.56
CA PHE A 195 11.96 -0.06 -22.34
C PHE A 195 10.82 -1.09 -22.36
N VAL A 196 10.85 -2.03 -23.31
CA VAL A 196 9.88 -3.13 -23.39
C VAL A 196 9.92 -3.99 -22.13
N ASP A 197 11.11 -4.35 -21.65
CA ASP A 197 11.28 -5.15 -20.42
C ASP A 197 10.77 -4.39 -19.18
N PHE A 198 11.02 -3.08 -19.11
CA PHE A 198 10.48 -2.21 -18.06
C PHE A 198 8.94 -2.19 -18.07
N ALA A 199 8.33 -1.97 -19.24
CA ALA A 199 6.88 -1.87 -19.35
C ALA A 199 6.19 -3.21 -19.06
N ARG A 200 6.77 -4.33 -19.52
CA ARG A 200 6.23 -5.69 -19.32
C ARG A 200 6.39 -6.16 -17.88
N SER A 201 7.56 -5.99 -17.26
CA SER A 201 7.80 -6.41 -15.87
C SER A 201 6.87 -5.71 -14.86
N ARG A 202 6.37 -4.52 -15.19
CA ARG A 202 5.46 -3.74 -14.35
C ARG A 202 3.99 -3.80 -14.78
N ALA A 203 3.67 -4.51 -15.87
CA ALA A 203 2.35 -4.48 -16.50
C ALA A 203 1.81 -3.05 -16.72
N GLU A 204 2.69 -2.15 -17.17
CA GLU A 204 2.42 -0.72 -17.31
C GLU A 204 1.29 -0.46 -18.33
N ARG A 205 0.37 0.47 -18.03
CA ARG A 205 -0.75 0.84 -18.92
C ARG A 205 -0.71 2.35 -19.19
N SER A 206 -0.40 2.72 -20.42
CA SER A 206 -0.37 4.14 -20.83
C SER A 206 -1.35 4.42 -21.97
N ALA A 207 -1.87 5.64 -21.99
CA ALA A 207 -2.65 6.17 -23.12
C ALA A 207 -1.75 6.83 -24.16
N ASP A 208 -0.54 7.24 -23.76
CA ASP A 208 0.48 7.85 -24.60
C ASP A 208 1.83 7.22 -24.28
N TRP A 209 2.26 6.31 -25.14
CA TRP A 209 3.53 5.59 -24.98
C TRP A 209 4.75 6.47 -25.26
N ASP A 210 4.61 7.55 -26.04
CA ASP A 210 5.68 8.51 -26.32
C ASP A 210 6.01 9.33 -25.07
N ALA A 211 5.00 9.80 -24.35
CA ALA A 211 5.20 10.50 -23.07
C ALA A 211 5.83 9.58 -22.01
N THR A 212 5.37 8.33 -21.92
CA THR A 212 5.93 7.33 -20.99
C THR A 212 7.38 7.02 -21.31
N PHE A 213 7.72 6.86 -22.59
CA PHE A 213 9.09 6.61 -23.04
C PHE A 213 10.04 7.74 -22.66
N ARG A 214 9.67 9.01 -22.91
CA ARG A 214 10.52 10.18 -22.56
C ARG A 214 10.81 10.27 -21.07
N ASN A 215 9.79 10.07 -20.23
CA ASN A 215 9.95 10.06 -18.78
C ASN A 215 10.83 8.90 -18.31
N TRP A 216 10.66 7.71 -18.89
CA TRP A 216 11.50 6.55 -18.59
C TRP A 216 12.96 6.81 -18.99
N LEU A 217 13.20 7.32 -20.20
CA LEU A 217 14.55 7.57 -20.73
C LEU A 217 15.31 8.59 -19.86
N ARG A 218 14.65 9.69 -19.47
CA ARG A 218 15.22 10.69 -18.55
C ARG A 218 15.65 10.07 -17.22
N ASN A 219 14.79 9.24 -16.63
CA ASN A 219 15.12 8.53 -15.39
C ASN A 219 16.24 7.51 -15.60
N ALA A 220 16.23 6.77 -16.70
CA ALA A 220 17.25 5.77 -17.00
C ALA A 220 18.64 6.41 -17.17
N ILE A 221 18.73 7.61 -17.75
CA ILE A 221 19.96 8.40 -17.83
C ILE A 221 20.35 8.92 -16.43
N GLN A 222 19.41 9.50 -15.69
CA GLN A 222 19.66 10.07 -14.36
C GLN A 222 20.23 9.03 -13.37
N TRP A 223 19.73 7.80 -13.42
CA TRP A 223 20.16 6.70 -12.55
C TRP A 223 21.30 5.86 -13.14
N ARG A 224 21.95 6.33 -14.22
CA ARG A 224 23.06 5.65 -14.93
C ARG A 224 22.75 4.22 -15.37
N THR A 225 21.48 3.93 -15.64
CA THR A 225 21.08 2.68 -16.28
C THR A 225 21.47 2.71 -17.77
N ILE A 226 21.47 3.90 -18.38
CA ILE A 226 21.94 4.13 -19.75
C ILE A 226 23.06 5.18 -19.68
N ASP A 227 24.29 4.77 -19.95
CA ASP A 227 25.44 5.68 -19.98
C ASP A 227 25.49 6.47 -21.27
N VAL A 228 25.58 7.80 -21.17
CA VAL A 228 25.66 8.74 -22.31
C VAL A 228 27.10 8.89 -22.83
N HIS A 229 28.12 8.48 -22.04
CA HIS A 229 29.53 8.76 -22.33
C HIS A 229 30.37 7.60 -22.91
N ASN A 230 29.79 6.42 -23.15
CA ASN A 230 30.54 5.31 -23.73
C ASN A 230 30.16 5.11 -25.21
N ALA A 231 30.95 5.71 -26.10
CA ALA A 231 31.09 5.24 -27.46
C ALA A 231 32.10 4.07 -27.46
N GLU A 232 31.62 2.87 -27.83
CA GLU A 232 32.38 1.64 -28.18
C GLU A 232 32.91 0.75 -27.01
N PRO A 233 33.10 -0.58 -27.24
CA PRO A 233 32.50 -1.60 -26.37
C PRO A 233 33.52 -2.41 -25.55
N GLY A 234 33.12 -2.81 -24.33
CA GLY A 234 33.85 -3.82 -23.57
C GLY A 234 33.73 -3.64 -22.07
N GLY A 235 32.53 -3.76 -21.50
CA GLY A 235 32.37 -3.62 -20.06
C GLY A 235 31.07 -4.24 -19.57
N SER A 236 31.18 -5.44 -19.00
CA SER A 236 30.10 -6.11 -18.27
C SER A 236 29.74 -5.29 -17.01
N THR A 237 28.82 -4.34 -17.13
CA THR A 237 28.33 -3.57 -15.99
C THR A 237 27.17 -4.31 -15.33
N ARG A 238 27.39 -4.76 -14.08
CA ARG A 238 26.40 -5.38 -13.20
C ARG A 238 25.17 -4.46 -13.06
N TYR A 239 24.00 -5.00 -13.42
CA TYR A 239 22.70 -4.38 -13.18
C TYR A 239 22.43 -4.20 -11.69
N GLN A 240 22.33 -2.95 -11.22
CA GLN A 240 21.69 -2.63 -9.94
C GLN A 240 20.24 -2.19 -10.21
N PHE A 241 19.28 -3.01 -9.80
CA PHE A 241 17.87 -2.66 -9.80
C PHE A 241 17.60 -1.55 -8.76
N ALA A 242 17.36 -0.33 -9.23
CA ALA A 242 16.84 0.74 -8.39
C ALA A 242 15.33 0.57 -8.16
N THR A 243 14.96 -0.07 -7.06
CA THR A 243 13.58 -0.09 -6.50
C THR A 243 13.51 0.80 -5.27
N ALA A 244 12.86 1.98 -5.31
CA ALA A 244 12.41 2.65 -4.07
C ALA A 244 11.49 3.88 -4.17
N GLY A 245 11.31 4.54 -5.33
CA GLY A 245 10.63 5.86 -5.37
C GLY A 245 9.09 5.81 -5.49
N ALA A 246 8.59 5.30 -6.62
CA ALA A 246 7.18 5.46 -7.00
C ALA A 246 6.19 4.58 -6.20
N ALA A 247 6.64 3.42 -5.68
CA ALA A 247 5.78 2.53 -4.90
C ALA A 247 5.38 3.11 -3.53
N ARG A 248 6.09 4.12 -3.03
CA ARG A 248 5.81 4.75 -1.73
C ARG A 248 4.58 5.66 -1.78
N SER A 249 4.32 6.34 -2.89
CA SER A 249 3.19 7.28 -3.01
C SER A 249 1.85 6.59 -3.24
N ALA A 250 1.84 5.48 -4.00
CA ALA A 250 0.64 4.65 -4.16
C ALA A 250 0.26 3.98 -2.83
N ARG A 251 1.21 3.34 -2.15
CA ARG A 251 0.96 2.70 -0.83
C ARG A 251 0.53 3.70 0.24
N ALA A 252 1.13 4.90 0.27
CA ALA A 252 0.72 5.94 1.22
C ALA A 252 -0.72 6.44 0.98
N ARG A 253 -1.16 6.48 -0.28
CA ARG A 253 -2.56 6.81 -0.64
C ARG A 253 -3.52 5.69 -0.26
N ASP A 254 -3.14 4.44 -0.51
CA ASP A 254 -3.94 3.27 -0.12
C ASP A 254 -4.09 3.21 1.40
N ASP A 255 -3.01 3.43 2.16
CA ASP A 255 -3.05 3.47 3.63
C ASP A 255 -3.99 4.57 4.16
N SER A 256 -3.98 5.76 3.54
CA SER A 256 -4.88 6.85 3.92
C SER A 256 -6.35 6.57 3.59
N TYR A 257 -6.63 5.90 2.46
CA TYR A 257 -7.98 5.52 2.08
C TYR A 257 -8.57 4.48 3.05
N TYR A 258 -7.78 3.44 3.38
CA TYR A 258 -8.20 2.42 4.36
C TYR A 258 -8.33 2.99 5.78
N ALA A 259 -7.54 4.00 6.15
CA ALA A 259 -7.70 4.70 7.43
C ALA A 259 -9.02 5.48 7.48
N LEU A 260 -9.39 6.18 6.39
CA LEU A 260 -10.67 6.91 6.28
C LEU A 260 -11.88 5.98 6.24
N GLN A 261 -11.80 4.86 5.52
CA GLN A 261 -12.87 3.86 5.47
C GLN A 261 -13.12 3.23 6.85
N ARG A 262 -12.06 2.96 7.61
CA ARG A 262 -12.16 2.49 8.99
C ARG A 262 -12.69 3.54 9.95
N ALA A 263 -12.26 4.80 9.81
CA ALA A 263 -12.83 5.91 10.57
C ALA A 263 -14.35 5.98 10.38
N LYS A 264 -14.82 5.80 9.13
CA LYS A 264 -16.23 5.75 8.80
C LYS A 264 -16.95 4.57 9.46
N GLU A 265 -16.39 3.36 9.43
CA GLU A 265 -16.98 2.17 10.07
C GLU A 265 -17.14 2.35 11.60
N VAL A 266 -16.12 2.90 12.26
CA VAL A 266 -16.17 3.18 13.70
C VAL A 266 -17.25 4.21 14.02
N VAL A 267 -17.37 5.27 13.21
CA VAL A 267 -18.41 6.29 13.39
C VAL A 267 -19.81 5.73 13.18
N GLN A 268 -19.99 4.85 12.19
CA GLN A 268 -21.27 4.19 11.95
C GLN A 268 -21.65 3.23 13.09
N ALA A 269 -20.69 2.48 13.63
CA ALA A 269 -20.91 1.63 14.79
C ALA A 269 -21.28 2.44 16.04
N HIS A 270 -20.69 3.62 16.23
CA HIS A 270 -21.03 4.52 17.33
C HIS A 270 -22.35 5.27 17.17
N ALA A 271 -22.82 5.48 15.94
CA ALA A 271 -24.11 6.13 15.68
C ALA A 271 -25.30 5.15 15.79
N ALA A 272 -25.05 3.84 15.72
CA ALA A 272 -26.07 2.79 15.77
C ALA A 272 -26.34 2.24 17.18
N GLY A 273 -25.50 2.57 18.17
CA GLY A 273 -25.66 2.19 19.58
C GLY A 273 -25.89 3.41 20.46
#